data_AF-A0A091TT59-F1
#
_entry.id   AF-A0A091TT59-F1
#
_cell.length_a   1.000
_cell.length_b   1.000
_cell.length_c   1.000
_cell.angle_alpha   90.00
_cell.angle_beta   90.00
_cell.angle_gamma   90.00
#
_symmetry.space_group_name_H-M   'P 1'
#
loop_
_entity.id
_entity.type
_entity.pdbx_description
1 polymer ?
#
loop_
_entity_poly.entity_id
_entity_poly.type
_entity_poly.pdbx_seq_one_letter_code
_entity_poly.pdbx_strand_id
1 'polypeptide(L)'
;GLRIHEYLYFQVLSPGDIRYIFTATPAKDFGGVFNTRYDQIHLVPADPPEACGELNNGVFIQDQIALVERGGCSFLSKTRVIQEHGGRAVIIADNAYDNDSFYIEMIQDSTRRTADIPALFLLGRDGYMIRRSLEQHGLPWAVISIPVNVTSIPTYEMMQPPWTFW
;
A
#
# COMPACT_ATOMS: atom_id res chain seq x y z
N GLY A 1 -8.34 26.75 1.89
CA GLY A 1 -6.88 26.57 1.87
C GLY A 1 -6.60 25.22 1.28
N LEU A 2 -5.77 25.16 0.23
CA LEU A 2 -5.40 23.92 -0.45
C LEU A 2 -4.74 22.97 0.56
N ARG A 3 -5.45 21.90 0.94
CA ARG A 3 -4.83 20.78 1.66
C ARG A 3 -3.88 20.11 0.69
N ILE A 4 -2.58 20.38 0.85
CA ILE A 4 -1.53 19.62 0.19
C ILE A 4 -1.78 18.16 0.61
N HIS A 5 -2.09 17.32 -0.36
CA HIS A 5 -2.15 15.88 -0.12
C HIS A 5 -0.69 15.47 0.13
N GLU A 6 -0.32 15.21 1.38
CA GLU A 6 1.01 14.70 1.69
C GLU A 6 1.10 13.28 1.15
N TYR A 7 1.68 13.17 -0.05
CA TYR A 7 2.02 11.89 -0.63
C TYR A 7 3.09 11.20 0.21
N LEU A 8 2.98 9.89 0.31
CA LEU A 8 4.00 9.02 0.88
C LEU A 8 4.56 8.14 -0.23
N TYR A 9 5.88 8.01 -0.25
CA TYR A 9 6.58 7.25 -1.27
C TYR A 9 7.17 5.97 -0.67
N PHE A 10 7.08 4.87 -1.42
CA PHE A 10 7.81 3.64 -1.11
C PHE A 10 8.54 3.15 -2.34
N GLN A 11 9.67 2.48 -2.13
CA GLN A 11 10.44 1.91 -3.22
C GLN A 11 10.38 0.39 -3.14
N VAL A 12 10.06 -0.26 -4.26
CA VAL A 12 10.27 -1.70 -4.38
C VAL A 12 11.75 -1.95 -4.66
N LEU A 13 12.37 -2.80 -3.86
CA LEU A 13 13.77 -3.24 -3.99
C LEU A 13 13.87 -4.57 -4.73
N SER A 14 12.85 -5.43 -4.61
CA SER A 14 12.75 -6.72 -5.30
C SER A 14 11.27 -7.12 -5.47
N PRO A 15 10.88 -7.74 -6.60
CA PRO A 15 11.70 -8.14 -7.74
C PRO A 15 12.13 -6.96 -8.64
N GLY A 16 13.11 -7.20 -9.52
CA GLY A 16 13.82 -6.15 -10.25
C GLY A 16 13.02 -5.48 -11.36
N ASP A 17 12.04 -6.18 -11.94
CA ASP A 17 11.15 -5.71 -13.01
C ASP A 17 10.13 -4.66 -12.56
N ILE A 18 9.85 -4.60 -11.25
CA ILE A 18 9.01 -3.57 -10.62
C ILE A 18 9.80 -2.69 -9.63
N ARG A 19 11.13 -2.60 -9.78
CA ARG A 19 12.01 -1.79 -8.91
C ARG A 19 11.83 -0.29 -9.17
N TYR A 20 10.70 0.23 -8.73
CA TYR A 20 10.28 1.62 -8.89
C TYR A 20 9.95 2.26 -7.54
N ILE A 21 9.84 3.59 -7.55
CA ILE A 21 9.30 4.41 -6.46
C ILE A 21 7.82 4.64 -6.76
N PHE A 22 6.97 4.09 -5.90
CA PHE A 22 5.53 4.21 -5.97
C PHE A 22 5.05 5.33 -5.06
N THR A 23 3.93 5.92 -5.43
CA THR A 23 3.28 6.99 -4.67
C THR A 23 1.99 6.48 -4.07
N ALA A 24 1.75 6.80 -2.80
CA ALA A 24 0.56 6.43 -2.09
C ALA A 24 0.05 7.61 -1.24
N THR A 25 -1.25 7.64 -0.96
CA THR A 25 -1.83 8.70 -0.10
C THR A 25 -2.30 8.11 1.22
N PRO A 26 -1.92 8.67 2.37
CA PRO A 26 -2.43 8.23 3.66
C PRO A 26 -3.96 8.35 3.77
N ALA A 27 -4.55 7.52 4.64
CA ALA A 27 -5.92 7.70 5.08
C ALA A 27 -6.13 9.08 5.71
N LYS A 28 -7.32 9.65 5.52
CA LYS A 28 -7.63 11.03 5.89
C LYS A 28 -7.89 11.22 7.38
N ASP A 29 -8.61 10.28 7.99
CA ASP A 29 -9.16 10.41 9.34
C ASP A 29 -9.11 9.12 10.18
N PHE A 30 -8.35 8.11 9.75
CA PHE A 30 -8.06 6.91 10.51
C PHE A 30 -6.64 6.41 10.23
N GLY A 31 -6.16 5.44 11.00
CA GLY A 31 -4.84 4.85 10.84
C GLY A 31 -3.74 5.62 11.59
N GLY A 32 -2.59 4.97 11.70
CA GLY A 32 -1.39 5.54 12.30
C GLY A 32 -0.52 6.31 11.30
N VAL A 33 0.62 6.78 11.82
CA VAL A 33 1.67 7.45 11.05
C VAL A 33 2.95 6.63 11.05
N PHE A 34 3.74 6.74 9.97
CA PHE A 34 5.07 6.14 9.93
C PHE A 34 6.03 6.97 10.79
N ASN A 35 6.30 6.51 12.02
CA ASN A 35 7.27 7.13 12.93
C ASN A 35 8.71 6.65 12.69
N THR A 36 8.88 5.61 11.87
CA THR A 36 10.19 4.98 11.61
C THR A 36 10.25 4.58 10.15
N ARG A 37 11.46 4.68 9.59
CA ARG A 37 11.77 4.18 8.25
C ARG A 37 12.10 2.70 8.32
N TYR A 38 11.48 1.93 7.44
CA TYR A 38 11.85 0.55 7.15
C TYR A 38 12.74 0.55 5.91
N ASP A 39 14.01 0.20 6.07
CA ASP A 39 14.93 0.06 4.93
C ASP A 39 14.63 -1.19 4.10
N GLN A 40 14.18 -2.26 4.76
CA GLN A 40 13.69 -3.48 4.14
C GLN A 40 12.53 -4.04 4.96
N ILE A 41 11.37 -4.18 4.33
CA ILE A 41 10.18 -4.84 4.87
C ILE A 41 9.43 -5.55 3.74
N HIS A 42 8.69 -6.60 4.06
CA HIS A 42 7.92 -7.31 3.05
C HIS A 42 6.59 -6.60 2.79
N LEU A 43 6.26 -6.47 1.51
CA LEU A 43 4.93 -6.11 1.03
C LEU A 43 4.24 -7.40 0.57
N VAL A 44 3.34 -7.90 1.41
CA VAL A 44 2.72 -9.22 1.30
C VAL A 44 1.30 -9.06 0.74
N PRO A 45 0.98 -9.59 -0.45
CA PRO A 45 -0.40 -9.64 -0.94
C PRO A 45 -1.29 -10.42 0.04
N ALA A 46 -2.39 -9.82 0.47
CA ALA A 46 -3.35 -10.50 1.32
C ALA A 46 -4.10 -11.60 0.55
N ASP A 47 -4.45 -12.68 1.27
CA ASP A 47 -5.32 -13.74 0.78
C ASP A 47 -6.44 -14.00 1.80
N PRO A 48 -7.71 -13.69 1.51
CA PRO A 48 -8.21 -13.14 0.25
C PRO A 48 -7.75 -11.68 0.00
N PRO A 49 -7.65 -11.23 -1.27
CA PRO A 49 -7.13 -9.89 -1.62
C PRO A 49 -7.86 -8.74 -0.94
N GLU A 50 -9.17 -8.88 -0.69
CA GLU A 50 -9.97 -7.83 -0.07
C GLU A 50 -9.78 -7.72 1.45
N ALA A 51 -9.21 -8.72 2.13
CA ALA A 51 -8.99 -8.71 3.58
C ALA A 51 -10.21 -8.28 4.42
N CYS A 52 -11.42 -8.71 4.04
CA CYS A 52 -12.66 -8.37 4.75
C CYS A 52 -13.03 -9.35 5.88
N GLY A 53 -12.22 -10.38 6.12
CA GLY A 53 -12.44 -11.42 7.11
C GLY A 53 -11.13 -12.14 7.46
N GLU A 54 -11.18 -13.43 7.76
CA GLU A 54 -9.97 -14.21 8.05
C GLU A 54 -9.01 -14.27 6.87
N LEU A 55 -7.71 -14.23 7.17
CA LEU A 55 -6.64 -14.28 6.19
C LEU A 55 -6.03 -15.69 6.17
N ASN A 56 -6.01 -16.32 5.00
CA ASN A 56 -5.35 -17.61 4.79
C ASN A 56 -3.84 -17.52 5.01
N ASN A 57 -3.27 -16.33 4.78
CA ASN A 57 -1.84 -16.09 4.79
C ASN A 57 -1.41 -15.09 5.89
N GLY A 58 -2.24 -14.91 6.93
CA GLY A 58 -2.00 -13.97 8.03
C GLY A 58 -0.64 -14.14 8.72
N VAL A 59 -0.10 -15.36 8.76
CA VAL A 59 1.24 -15.65 9.30
C VAL A 59 2.36 -14.91 8.55
N PHE A 60 2.23 -14.72 7.23
CA PHE A 60 3.21 -13.96 6.45
C PHE A 60 3.05 -12.44 6.62
N ILE A 61 1.88 -11.98 7.07
CA ILE A 61 1.56 -10.56 7.28
C ILE A 61 2.06 -10.07 8.63
N GLN A 62 2.18 -10.96 9.62
CA GLN A 62 2.70 -10.60 10.93
C GLN A 62 4.06 -9.91 10.83
N ASP A 63 4.18 -8.74 11.46
CA ASP A 63 5.36 -7.87 11.41
C ASP A 63 5.74 -7.33 10.02
N GLN A 64 4.86 -7.47 9.02
CA GLN A 64 5.06 -7.01 7.64
C GLN A 64 3.98 -6.01 7.21
N ILE A 65 4.07 -5.52 5.98
CA ILE A 65 3.07 -4.63 5.37
C ILE A 65 2.19 -5.46 4.44
N ALA A 66 0.87 -5.34 4.58
CA ALA A 66 -0.07 -6.02 3.71
C ALA A 66 -0.41 -5.18 2.46
N LEU A 67 -0.47 -5.82 1.29
CA LEU A 67 -1.05 -5.29 0.06
C LEU A 67 -2.47 -5.87 -0.10
N VAL A 68 -3.47 -4.99 -0.03
CA VAL A 68 -4.89 -5.32 -0.04
C VAL A 68 -5.56 -4.65 -1.24
N GLU A 69 -6.61 -5.25 -1.78
CA GLU A 69 -7.43 -4.67 -2.85
C GLU A 69 -8.68 -4.02 -2.27
N ARG A 70 -9.09 -2.89 -2.87
CA ARG A 70 -10.36 -2.21 -2.57
C ARG A 70 -11.53 -3.07 -3.07
N GLY A 71 -12.62 -3.10 -2.29
CA GLY A 71 -13.79 -3.94 -2.58
C GLY A 71 -14.32 -4.62 -1.34
N GLY A 72 -15.51 -5.20 -1.39
CA GLY A 72 -16.11 -6.03 -0.31
C GLY A 72 -16.54 -5.31 0.98
N CYS A 73 -15.69 -4.48 1.56
CA CYS A 73 -15.88 -3.81 2.86
C CYS A 73 -15.15 -2.46 2.94
N SER A 74 -15.33 -1.73 4.06
CA SER A 74 -14.73 -0.40 4.26
C SER A 74 -13.21 -0.44 4.42
N PHE A 75 -12.53 0.66 4.07
CA PHE A 75 -11.09 0.83 4.26
C PHE A 75 -10.66 0.62 5.73
N LEU A 76 -11.45 1.13 6.67
CA LEU A 76 -11.21 0.92 8.09
C LEU A 76 -11.32 -0.56 8.47
N SER A 77 -12.31 -1.29 7.95
CA SER A 77 -12.46 -2.72 8.25
C SER A 77 -11.26 -3.53 7.74
N LYS A 78 -10.79 -3.25 6.52
CA LYS A 78 -9.58 -3.87 5.95
C LYS A 78 -8.36 -3.62 6.84
N THR A 79 -8.16 -2.36 7.23
CA THR A 79 -7.02 -1.96 8.07
C THR A 79 -7.04 -2.66 9.41
N ARG A 80 -8.23 -2.80 10.03
CA ARG A 80 -8.40 -3.54 11.28
C ARG A 80 -8.06 -5.02 11.16
N VAL A 81 -8.53 -5.69 10.10
CA VAL A 81 -8.21 -7.09 9.86
C VAL A 81 -6.69 -7.30 9.79
N ILE A 82 -5.98 -6.43 9.06
CA ILE A 82 -4.51 -6.49 8.97
C ILE A 82 -3.86 -6.23 10.34
N GLN A 83 -4.35 -5.24 11.08
CA GLN A 83 -3.86 -4.94 12.43
C GLN A 83 -4.05 -6.11 13.39
N GLU A 84 -5.20 -6.78 13.35
CA GLU A 84 -5.55 -7.92 14.20
C GLU A 84 -4.64 -9.13 13.91
N HIS A 85 -4.07 -9.23 12.70
CA HIS A 85 -3.06 -10.23 12.32
C HIS A 85 -1.60 -9.75 12.55
N GLY A 86 -1.40 -8.61 13.21
CA GLY A 86 -0.07 -8.11 13.55
C GLY A 86 0.67 -7.42 12.39
N GLY A 87 -0.04 -7.03 11.33
CA GLY A 87 0.55 -6.23 10.26
C GLY A 87 1.00 -4.85 10.76
N ARG A 88 2.11 -4.34 10.21
CA ARG A 88 2.73 -3.06 10.59
C ARG A 88 2.11 -1.87 9.88
N ALA A 89 1.57 -2.08 8.68
CA ALA A 89 0.82 -1.12 7.89
C ALA A 89 0.00 -1.86 6.81
N VAL A 90 -0.91 -1.15 6.18
CA VAL A 90 -1.65 -1.64 5.01
C VAL A 90 -1.50 -0.66 3.83
N ILE A 91 -1.28 -1.21 2.64
CA ILE A 91 -1.37 -0.51 1.37
C ILE A 91 -2.58 -1.08 0.63
N ILE A 92 -3.59 -0.24 0.41
CA ILE A 92 -4.85 -0.61 -0.24
C ILE A 92 -4.81 -0.11 -1.68
N ALA A 93 -4.68 -1.04 -2.62
CA ALA A 93 -4.76 -0.76 -4.05
C ALA A 93 -6.21 -0.60 -4.51
N ASP A 94 -6.47 0.36 -5.39
CA ASP A 94 -7.75 0.47 -6.07
C ASP A 94 -8.02 -0.78 -6.93
N ASN A 95 -9.29 -1.14 -7.12
CA ASN A 95 -9.68 -2.28 -7.95
C ASN A 95 -9.93 -1.91 -9.42
N ALA A 96 -9.91 -0.62 -9.75
CA ALA A 96 -9.85 -0.15 -11.13
C ALA A 96 -8.40 -0.29 -11.63
N TYR A 97 -8.05 -1.43 -12.22
CA TYR A 97 -6.67 -1.74 -12.64
C TYR A 97 -6.13 -0.84 -13.76
N ASP A 98 -7.01 -0.13 -14.46
CA ASP A 98 -6.68 0.89 -15.45
C ASP A 98 -6.53 2.29 -14.84
N ASN A 99 -6.93 2.49 -13.58
CA ASN A 99 -6.77 3.75 -12.88
C ASN A 99 -5.29 4.00 -12.52
N ASP A 100 -4.71 5.02 -13.17
CA ASP A 100 -3.33 5.45 -13.01
C ASP A 100 -3.18 6.93 -12.58
N SER A 101 -4.28 7.59 -12.21
CA SER A 101 -4.25 9.02 -11.87
C SER A 101 -5.26 9.47 -10.81
N PHE A 102 -6.31 8.70 -10.56
CA PHE A 102 -7.39 9.09 -9.66
C PHE A 102 -7.19 8.52 -8.25
N TYR A 103 -6.87 9.39 -7.29
CA TYR A 103 -6.76 9.03 -5.89
C TYR A 103 -8.11 9.16 -5.17
N ILE A 104 -8.38 8.23 -4.26
CA ILE A 104 -9.57 8.25 -3.41
C ILE A 104 -9.16 8.60 -1.99
N GLU A 105 -9.83 9.59 -1.41
CA GLU A 105 -9.71 9.87 0.02
C GLU A 105 -10.29 8.70 0.82
N MET A 106 -9.43 7.92 1.47
CA MET A 106 -9.87 6.89 2.41
C MET A 106 -10.35 7.55 3.71
N ILE A 107 -11.64 7.39 4.01
CA ILE A 107 -12.28 7.90 5.22
C ILE A 107 -12.81 6.76 6.10
N GLN A 108 -13.02 7.03 7.39
CA GLN A 108 -13.66 6.12 8.32
C GLN A 108 -15.10 5.77 7.88
N ASP A 109 -15.61 4.65 8.36
CA ASP A 109 -16.94 4.12 8.01
C ASP A 109 -18.05 4.52 8.99
N SER A 110 -17.85 5.62 9.73
CA SER A 110 -18.75 6.10 10.79
C SER A 110 -19.01 5.12 11.94
N THR A 111 -18.27 4.01 11.98
CA THR A 111 -18.23 3.16 13.18
C THR A 111 -17.32 3.83 14.21
N ARG A 112 -17.60 3.65 15.51
CA ARG A 112 -16.72 4.14 16.59
C ARG A 112 -15.43 3.32 16.74
N ARG A 113 -15.06 2.56 15.71
CA ARG A 113 -13.89 1.69 15.69
C ARG A 113 -12.67 2.50 15.27
N THR A 114 -11.51 2.07 15.72
CA THR A 114 -10.22 2.66 15.34
C THR A 114 -9.34 1.61 14.67
N ALA A 115 -8.34 2.10 13.95
CA ALA A 115 -7.16 1.37 13.52
C ALA A 115 -5.96 2.28 13.72
N ASP A 116 -4.87 1.72 14.24
CA ASP A 116 -3.70 2.42 14.74
C ASP A 116 -2.47 2.20 13.85
N ILE A 117 -2.52 1.23 12.93
CA ILE A 117 -1.48 1.02 11.92
C ILE A 117 -1.67 2.00 10.76
N PRO A 118 -0.59 2.46 10.09
CA PRO A 118 -0.70 3.29 8.91
C PRO A 118 -1.48 2.61 7.79
N ALA A 119 -2.35 3.38 7.14
CA ALA A 119 -3.13 2.94 5.99
C ALA A 119 -2.87 3.87 4.81
N LEU A 120 -2.45 3.30 3.68
CA LEU A 120 -2.10 4.03 2.46
C LEU A 120 -2.97 3.57 1.30
N PHE A 121 -3.37 4.48 0.43
CA PHE A 121 -4.08 4.21 -0.81
C PHE A 121 -3.08 4.19 -1.97
N LEU A 122 -3.16 3.17 -2.81
CA LEU A 122 -2.34 2.98 -4.00
C LEU A 122 -3.24 2.95 -5.24
N LEU A 123 -2.78 3.54 -6.34
CA LEU A 123 -3.48 3.48 -7.61
C LEU A 123 -3.65 2.03 -8.08
N GLY A 124 -4.77 1.76 -8.76
CA GLY A 124 -5.13 0.39 -9.13
C GLY A 124 -4.15 -0.21 -10.13
N ARG A 125 -3.64 0.59 -11.07
CA ARG A 125 -2.61 0.15 -12.03
C ARG A 125 -1.31 -0.24 -11.33
N ASP A 126 -0.88 0.52 -10.34
CA ASP A 126 0.33 0.21 -9.57
C ASP A 126 0.16 -1.06 -8.73
N GLY A 127 -0.96 -1.18 -8.01
CA GLY A 127 -1.27 -2.39 -7.25
C GLY A 127 -1.35 -3.63 -8.13
N TYR A 128 -2.01 -3.53 -9.29
CA TYR A 128 -2.09 -4.59 -10.28
C TYR A 128 -0.71 -5.03 -10.77
N MET A 129 0.16 -4.08 -11.13
CA MET A 129 1.49 -4.40 -11.65
C MET A 129 2.39 -5.05 -10.59
N ILE A 130 2.29 -4.62 -9.33
CA ILE A 130 3.00 -5.27 -8.21
C ILE A 130 2.52 -6.72 -8.06
N ARG A 131 1.21 -6.94 -7.94
CA ARG A 131 0.65 -8.30 -7.77
C ARG A 131 1.00 -9.21 -8.94
N ARG A 132 0.83 -8.72 -10.17
CA ARG A 132 1.14 -9.47 -11.40
C ARG A 132 2.60 -9.90 -11.44
N SER A 133 3.54 -9.01 -11.10
CA SER A 133 4.97 -9.37 -11.06
C SER A 133 5.23 -10.46 -10.02
N LEU A 134 4.68 -10.33 -8.81
CA LEU A 134 4.81 -11.35 -7.76
C LEU A 134 4.25 -12.71 -8.20
N GLU A 135 3.07 -12.75 -8.81
CA GLU A 135 2.46 -13.96 -9.35
C GLU A 135 3.30 -14.59 -10.47
N GLN A 136 3.81 -13.78 -11.40
CA GLN A 136 4.65 -14.26 -12.51
C GLN A 136 5.97 -14.87 -12.04
N HIS A 137 6.58 -14.33 -10.98
CA HIS A 137 7.81 -14.86 -10.38
C HIS A 137 7.55 -15.94 -9.32
N GLY A 138 6.29 -16.22 -8.98
CA GLY A 138 5.93 -17.15 -7.90
C GLY A 138 6.43 -16.67 -6.52
N LEU A 139 6.51 -15.35 -6.32
CA LEU A 139 7.01 -14.73 -5.09
C LEU A 139 5.86 -14.43 -4.12
N PRO A 140 6.01 -14.78 -2.83
CA PRO A 140 4.99 -14.50 -1.82
C PRO A 140 4.93 -13.03 -1.38
N TRP A 141 5.97 -12.23 -1.67
CA TRP A 141 6.03 -10.81 -1.30
C TRP A 141 7.07 -10.05 -2.12
N ALA A 142 6.91 -8.73 -2.18
CA ALA A 142 7.96 -7.81 -2.62
C ALA A 142 8.79 -7.35 -1.40
N VAL A 143 10.05 -6.99 -1.62
CA VAL A 143 10.86 -6.31 -0.61
C VAL A 143 10.82 -4.81 -0.90
N ILE A 144 10.43 -4.00 0.09
CA ILE A 144 10.27 -2.55 -0.08
C ILE A 144 11.02 -1.74 0.99
N SER A 145 11.27 -0.46 0.69
CA SER A 145 11.69 0.58 1.64
C SER A 145 10.60 1.63 1.78
N ILE A 146 10.26 2.03 3.00
CA ILE A 146 9.16 2.99 3.27
C ILE A 146 9.29 3.68 4.65
N PRO A 147 8.98 4.99 4.78
CA PRO A 147 8.82 5.95 3.69
C PRO A 147 10.16 6.31 3.04
N VAL A 148 10.14 6.63 1.75
CA VAL A 148 11.27 7.16 1.00
C VAL A 148 11.16 8.69 0.93
N ASN A 149 12.26 9.37 1.27
CA ASN A 149 12.36 10.81 1.04
C ASN A 149 12.79 11.07 -0.41
N VAL A 150 11.89 11.66 -1.19
CA VAL A 150 12.11 11.93 -2.61
C VAL A 150 12.42 13.41 -2.91
N THR A 151 12.37 14.30 -1.93
CA THR A 151 12.54 15.74 -2.15
C THR A 151 13.94 16.12 -2.65
N SER A 152 14.93 15.25 -2.40
CA SER A 152 16.31 15.43 -2.83
C SER A 152 16.66 14.65 -4.10
N ILE A 153 15.72 13.90 -4.69
CA ILE A 153 15.95 13.10 -5.89
C ILE A 153 15.53 13.95 -7.10
N PRO A 154 16.45 14.28 -8.01
CA PRO A 154 16.08 14.92 -9.26
C PRO A 154 15.06 14.06 -10.02
N THR A 155 14.08 14.69 -10.67
CA THR A 155 12.99 13.97 -11.35
C THR A 155 13.49 12.98 -12.41
N TYR A 156 14.61 13.26 -13.08
CA TYR A 156 15.22 12.36 -14.06
C TYR A 156 15.91 11.12 -13.45
N GLU A 157 16.22 11.15 -12.15
CA GLU A 157 16.78 10.04 -11.38
C GLU A 157 15.69 9.23 -10.64
N MET A 158 14.45 9.75 -10.57
CA MET A 158 13.35 9.00 -9.99
C MET A 158 13.02 7.80 -10.87
N MET A 159 13.25 6.60 -10.35
CA MET A 159 12.81 5.34 -10.97
C MET A 159 11.30 5.21 -10.81
N GLN A 160 10.51 5.98 -11.56
CA GLN A 160 9.05 5.92 -11.52
C GLN A 160 8.52 4.77 -12.38
N PRO A 161 7.33 4.23 -12.06
CA PRO A 161 6.69 3.24 -12.90
C PRO A 161 6.43 3.81 -14.31
N PRO A 162 6.85 3.14 -15.40
CA PRO A 162 6.75 3.67 -16.76
C PRO A 162 5.32 3.75 -17.30
N TRP A 163 4.34 3.22 -16.55
CA TRP A 163 2.94 3.16 -16.93
C TRP A 163 2.06 4.21 -16.23
N THR A 164 2.62 4.96 -15.29
CA THR A 164 1.90 6.03 -14.59
C THR A 164 2.26 7.34 -15.30
N PHE A 165 1.28 7.91 -16.02
CA PHE A 165 1.46 9.18 -16.70
C PHE A 165 1.20 10.32 -15.72
N TRP A 166 2.18 11.23 -15.58
CA TRP A 166 2.14 12.37 -14.68
C TRP A 166 1.86 13.66 -15.42
#